data_AF-A0A8X7VLT0-F1
#
_entry.id   AF-A0A8X7VLT0-F1
#
_cell.length_a   1.000
_cell.length_b   1.000
_cell.length_c   1.000
_cell.angle_alpha   90.00
_cell.angle_beta   90.00
_cell.angle_gamma   90.00
#
_symmetry.space_group_name_H-M   'P 1'
#
loop_
_entity.id
_entity.type
_entity.pdbx_description
1 polymer ?
#
loop_
_entity_poly.entity_id
_entity_poly.type
_entity_poly.pdbx_seq_one_letter_code
_entity_poly.pdbx_strand_id
1 'polypeptide(L)'
;MPSLPRDTRSFSSQAVKFIEYDSSFSEEEKKHEKALKEACNLNDAACKLKLKDYKQAEKLCTKVLELESTNVKDLYRRAQAYMELPDSDLAEFDLKKALPITGK
;
A
#
# COMPACT_ATOMS: atom_id res chain seq x y z
N MET A 1 31.29 -15.64 -41.15
CA MET A 1 30.80 -15.78 -39.76
C MET A 1 30.04 -14.51 -39.40
N PRO A 2 28.70 -14.52 -39.33
CA PRO A 2 27.90 -13.33 -39.06
C PRO A 2 27.77 -13.10 -37.54
N SER A 3 27.84 -11.84 -37.09
CA SER A 3 27.32 -11.48 -35.76
C SER A 3 26.67 -10.09 -35.80
N LEU A 4 25.45 -10.06 -35.26
CA LEU A 4 24.39 -9.06 -35.39
C LEU A 4 24.73 -7.66 -34.83
N PRO A 5 24.06 -6.60 -35.31
CA PRO A 5 24.12 -5.28 -34.72
C PRO A 5 23.33 -5.26 -33.41
N ARG A 6 23.96 -4.87 -32.29
CA ARG A 6 23.27 -4.66 -31.02
C ARG A 6 23.02 -3.17 -30.80
N ASP A 7 21.93 -2.69 -31.38
CA ASP A 7 21.28 -1.44 -30.98
C ASP A 7 20.89 -1.51 -29.50
N THR A 8 21.82 -1.14 -28.62
CA THR A 8 21.61 -0.99 -27.17
C THR A 8 21.04 0.39 -26.81
N ARG A 9 20.84 1.28 -27.80
CA ARG A 9 20.33 2.65 -27.60
C ARG A 9 18.81 2.75 -27.44
N SER A 10 18.04 1.71 -27.76
CA SER A 10 16.56 1.79 -27.77
C SER A 10 15.88 1.45 -26.43
N PHE A 11 16.57 0.77 -25.50
CA PHE A 11 15.98 0.43 -24.19
C PHE A 11 16.06 1.59 -23.19
N SER A 12 17.11 2.43 -23.27
CA SER A 12 17.29 3.57 -22.38
C SER A 12 16.16 4.60 -22.54
N SER A 13 15.71 4.85 -23.77
CA SER A 13 14.67 5.85 -24.04
C SER A 13 13.28 5.44 -23.54
N GLN A 14 12.99 4.14 -23.39
CA GLN A 14 11.75 3.68 -22.76
C GLN A 14 11.83 3.76 -21.23
N ALA A 15 12.99 3.43 -20.65
CA ALA A 15 13.21 3.58 -19.21
C ALA A 15 13.17 5.05 -18.77
N VAL A 16 13.76 5.96 -19.55
CA VAL A 16 13.68 7.41 -19.33
C VAL A 16 12.23 7.91 -19.44
N LYS A 17 11.45 7.43 -20.41
CA LYS A 17 10.00 7.76 -20.49
C LYS A 17 9.19 7.25 -19.30
N PHE A 18 9.56 6.10 -18.73
CA PHE A 18 8.91 5.56 -17.54
C PHE A 18 9.28 6.38 -16.28
N ILE A 19 10.54 6.82 -16.19
CA ILE A 19 11.04 7.69 -15.11
C ILE A 19 10.43 9.10 -15.23
N GLU A 20 10.30 9.65 -16.44
CA GLU A 20 9.68 10.96 -16.70
C GLU A 20 8.17 10.96 -16.41
N TYR A 21 7.49 9.83 -16.62
CA TYR A 21 6.07 9.64 -16.30
C TYR A 21 5.83 9.69 -14.78
N ASP A 22 6.72 9.11 -13.98
CA ASP A 22 6.67 9.12 -12.51
C ASP A 22 7.02 10.50 -11.94
N SER A 23 7.95 11.23 -12.56
CA SER A 23 8.41 12.54 -12.08
C SER A 23 7.53 13.74 -12.46
N SER A 24 6.47 13.55 -13.25
CA SER A 24 5.66 14.66 -13.80
C SER A 24 4.28 14.84 -13.17
N PHE A 25 3.91 14.06 -12.15
CA PHE A 25 2.66 14.32 -11.44
C PHE A 25 2.78 15.64 -10.65
N SER A 26 1.84 16.55 -10.90
CA SER A 26 1.66 17.70 -10.03
C SER A 26 1.39 17.23 -8.59
N GLU A 27 1.69 18.07 -7.60
CA GLU A 27 1.42 17.73 -6.19
C GLU A 27 -0.07 17.36 -5.96
N GLU A 28 -0.98 17.90 -6.78
CA GLU A 28 -2.40 17.54 -6.79
C GLU A 28 -2.64 16.13 -7.35
N GLU A 29 -2.00 15.75 -8.45
CA GLU A 29 -2.11 14.40 -9.02
C GLU A 29 -1.49 13.33 -8.12
N LYS A 30 -0.36 13.62 -7.47
CA LYS A 30 0.23 12.72 -6.46
C LYS A 30 -0.71 12.51 -5.28
N LYS A 31 -1.42 13.56 -4.86
CA LYS A 31 -2.42 13.48 -3.79
C LYS A 31 -3.61 12.63 -4.20
N HIS A 32 -4.09 12.78 -5.44
CA HIS A 32 -5.16 11.95 -5.99
C HIS A 32 -4.73 10.49 -6.16
N GLU A 33 -3.53 10.23 -6.66
CA GLU A 33 -2.96 8.89 -6.80
C GLU A 33 -2.83 8.21 -5.43
N LYS A 34 -2.31 8.92 -4.42
CA LYS A 34 -2.19 8.43 -3.05
C LYS A 34 -3.56 8.06 -2.48
N ALA A 35 -4.54 8.96 -2.58
CA ALA A 35 -5.90 8.72 -2.11
C ALA A 35 -6.56 7.53 -2.82
N LEU A 36 -6.32 7.36 -4.13
CA LEU A 36 -6.85 6.24 -4.89
C LEU A 36 -6.20 4.91 -4.48
N LYS A 37 -4.88 4.88 -4.33
CA LYS A 37 -4.13 3.71 -3.84
C LYS A 37 -4.58 3.31 -2.44
N GLU A 38 -4.77 4.27 -1.55
CA GLU A 38 -5.31 4.04 -0.21
C GLU A 38 -6.71 3.44 -0.26
N ALA A 39 -7.62 4.01 -1.04
CA ALA A 39 -8.99 3.51 -1.18
C ALA A 39 -9.02 2.08 -1.74
N CYS A 40 -8.21 1.78 -2.77
CA CYS A 40 -8.08 0.45 -3.34
C CYS A 40 -7.55 -0.56 -2.33
N ASN A 41 -6.45 -0.25 -1.63
CA ASN A 41 -5.85 -1.14 -0.64
C ASN A 41 -6.77 -1.38 0.55
N LEU A 42 -7.48 -0.34 1.02
CA LEU A 42 -8.49 -0.46 2.06
C LEU A 42 -9.59 -1.45 1.65
N ASN A 43 -10.11 -1.31 0.44
CA ASN A 43 -11.20 -2.17 -0.04
C ASN A 43 -10.73 -3.62 -0.22
N ASP A 44 -9.52 -3.81 -0.74
CA ASP A 44 -8.92 -5.14 -0.88
C ASP A 44 -8.68 -5.79 0.49
N ALA A 45 -8.14 -5.06 1.48
CA ALA A 45 -7.97 -5.55 2.85
C ALA A 45 -9.31 -5.99 3.48
N ALA A 46 -10.39 -5.23 3.26
CA ALA A 46 -11.73 -5.61 3.72
C ALA A 46 -12.25 -6.88 3.04
N CYS A 47 -11.98 -7.05 1.75
CA CYS A 47 -12.28 -8.30 1.03
C CYS A 47 -11.47 -9.48 1.58
N LYS A 48 -10.17 -9.30 1.82
CA LYS A 48 -9.30 -10.34 2.40
C LYS A 48 -9.75 -10.78 3.79
N LEU A 49 -10.17 -9.85 4.65
CA LEU A 49 -10.77 -10.17 5.95
C LEU A 49 -12.03 -11.04 5.80
N LYS A 50 -12.93 -10.69 4.87
CA LYS A 50 -14.14 -11.50 4.58
C LYS A 50 -13.81 -12.89 4.04
N LEU A 51 -12.74 -12.99 3.25
CA LEU A 51 -12.23 -14.25 2.71
C LEU A 51 -11.37 -15.04 3.72
N LYS A 52 -11.19 -14.53 4.95
CA LYS A 52 -10.33 -15.11 5.99
C LYS A 52 -8.85 -15.24 5.59
N ASP A 53 -8.42 -14.46 4.60
CA ASP A 53 -7.00 -14.33 4.24
C ASP A 53 -6.35 -13.25 5.11
N TYR A 54 -6.23 -13.54 6.40
CA TYR A 54 -5.78 -12.58 7.40
C TYR A 54 -4.34 -12.10 7.17
N LYS A 55 -3.48 -12.97 6.64
CA LYS A 55 -2.08 -12.61 6.30
C LYS A 55 -2.01 -11.60 5.16
N GLN A 56 -2.87 -11.70 4.14
CA GLN A 56 -2.91 -10.67 3.11
C GLN A 56 -3.57 -9.37 3.60
N ALA A 57 -4.63 -9.48 4.41
CA ALA A 57 -5.26 -8.31 5.02
C ALA A 57 -4.25 -7.49 5.84
N GLU A 58 -3.43 -8.16 6.66
CA GLU A 58 -2.34 -7.55 7.43
C GLU A 58 -1.36 -6.81 6.51
N LYS A 59 -0.80 -7.49 5.50
CA LYS A 59 0.17 -6.89 4.56
C LYS A 59 -0.38 -5.68 3.82
N LEU A 60 -1.64 -5.73 3.38
CA LEU A 60 -2.27 -4.62 2.67
C LEU A 60 -2.43 -3.41 3.59
N CYS A 61 -2.90 -3.62 4.82
CA CYS A 61 -3.02 -2.54 5.80
C CYS A 61 -1.65 -1.98 6.19
N THR A 62 -0.62 -2.84 6.34
CA THR A 62 0.76 -2.41 6.65
C THR A 62 1.30 -1.47 5.58
N LYS A 63 1.13 -1.78 4.29
CA LYS A 63 1.53 -0.88 3.19
C LYS A 63 0.84 0.47 3.22
N VAL A 64 -0.45 0.51 3.58
CA VAL A 64 -1.17 1.78 3.71
C VAL A 64 -0.65 2.57 4.91
N LEU A 65 -0.40 1.91 6.03
CA LEU A 65 0.09 2.53 7.25
C LEU A 65 1.56 2.99 7.17
N GLU A 66 2.36 2.43 6.26
CA GLU A 66 3.67 2.96 5.90
C GLU A 66 3.57 4.33 5.20
N LEU A 67 2.47 4.58 4.47
CA LEU A 67 2.23 5.83 3.75
C LEU A 67 1.43 6.85 4.58
N GLU A 68 0.48 6.38 5.38
CA GLU A 68 -0.41 7.17 6.26
C GLU A 68 -0.64 6.45 7.58
N SER A 69 0.30 6.64 8.50
CA SER A 69 0.36 5.88 9.75
C SER A 69 -0.79 6.14 10.75
N THR A 70 -1.65 7.11 10.45
CA THR A 70 -2.80 7.55 11.26
C THR A 70 -4.15 7.13 10.69
N ASN A 71 -4.19 6.32 9.62
CA ASN A 71 -5.45 5.84 9.07
C ASN A 71 -6.13 4.84 10.02
N VAL A 72 -7.16 5.31 10.72
CA VAL A 72 -7.93 4.53 11.70
C VAL A 72 -8.52 3.26 11.08
N LYS A 73 -8.96 3.31 9.82
CA LYS A 73 -9.59 2.15 9.16
C LYS A 73 -8.59 1.03 8.93
N ASP A 74 -7.37 1.37 8.50
CA ASP A 74 -6.30 0.40 8.32
C ASP A 74 -5.78 -0.14 9.65
N LEU A 75 -5.63 0.71 10.68
CA LEU A 75 -5.28 0.25 12.03
C LEU A 75 -6.30 -0.76 12.56
N TYR A 76 -7.59 -0.45 12.43
CA TYR A 76 -8.65 -1.33 12.90
C TYR A 76 -8.70 -2.66 12.12
N ARG A 77 -8.57 -2.61 10.79
CA ARG A 77 -8.58 -3.82 9.95
C ARG A 77 -7.35 -4.69 10.14
N ARG A 78 -6.18 -4.08 10.36
CA ARG A 78 -4.96 -4.82 10.70
C ARG A 78 -5.05 -5.46 12.08
N ALA A 79 -5.60 -4.74 13.07
CA ALA A 79 -5.91 -5.32 14.37
C ALA A 79 -6.87 -6.51 14.25
N GLN A 80 -7.93 -6.41 13.45
CA GLN A 80 -8.84 -7.55 13.18
C GLN A 80 -8.12 -8.74 12.56
N ALA A 81 -7.19 -8.51 11.63
CA ALA A 81 -6.35 -9.58 11.08
C ALA A 81 -5.46 -10.22 12.16
N TYR A 82 -4.82 -9.40 13.01
CA TYR A 82 -3.98 -9.88 14.11
C TYR A 82 -4.75 -10.64 15.20
N MET A 83 -6.03 -10.34 15.41
CA MET A 83 -6.87 -11.10 16.35
C MET A 83 -7.16 -12.53 15.87
N GLU A 84 -7.18 -12.75 14.56
CA GLU A 84 -7.37 -14.07 13.95
C GLU A 84 -6.05 -14.81 13.71
N LEU A 85 -4.93 -14.09 13.82
CA LEU A 85 -3.57 -14.62 13.85
C LEU A 85 -3.13 -14.80 15.31
N PRO A 86 -2.06 -15.58 15.59
CA PRO A 86 -1.51 -15.71 16.95
C PRO A 86 -0.76 -14.45 17.44
N ASP A 87 -1.11 -13.27 16.93
CA ASP A 87 -0.36 -12.01 17.08
C ASP A 87 -1.15 -10.98 17.90
N SER A 88 -1.75 -11.39 19.01
CA SER A 88 -2.69 -10.56 19.79
C SER A 88 -2.07 -9.27 20.36
N ASP A 89 -0.77 -9.26 20.66
CA ASP A 89 -0.04 -8.07 21.13
C ASP A 89 -0.01 -6.96 20.05
N LEU A 90 0.11 -7.35 18.78
CA LEU A 90 0.09 -6.42 17.65
C LEU A 90 -1.32 -5.85 17.41
N ALA A 91 -2.37 -6.65 17.66
CA ALA A 91 -3.74 -6.16 17.63
C ALA A 91 -3.98 -5.08 18.69
N GLU A 92 -3.52 -5.31 19.92
CA GLU A 92 -3.65 -4.32 21.00
C GLU A 92 -2.88 -3.03 20.69
N PHE A 93 -1.68 -3.15 20.12
CA PHE A 93 -0.89 -2.00 19.67
C PHE A 93 -1.64 -1.14 18.66
N ASP A 94 -2.21 -1.75 17.61
CA ASP A 94 -2.94 -1.02 16.58
C ASP A 94 -4.22 -0.36 17.12
N LEU A 95 -4.94 -1.02 18.01
CA LEU A 95 -6.12 -0.44 18.67
C LEU A 95 -5.73 0.75 19.56
N LYS A 96 -4.67 0.64 20.36
CA LYS A 96 -4.16 1.75 21.19
C LYS A 96 -3.73 2.94 20.35
N LYS A 97 -3.17 2.70 19.16
CA LYS A 97 -2.80 3.76 18.22
C LYS A 97 -4.02 4.43 17.60
N ALA A 98 -5.11 3.69 17.37
CA ALA A 98 -6.36 4.21 16.81
C ALA A 98 -7.18 5.05 17.81
N LEU A 99 -7.20 4.67 19.09
CA LEU A 99 -7.98 5.33 20.16
C LEU A 99 -7.85 6.86 20.24
N PRO A 100 -6.63 7.46 20.29
CA PRO A 100 -6.49 8.91 20.38
C PRO A 100 -6.92 9.66 19.11
N ILE A 101 -7.08 8.94 17.98
CA ILE A 101 -7.48 9.53 16.70
C ILE A 101 -9.01 9.58 16.60
N THR A 102 -9.71 8.57 17.11
CA THR A 102 -11.18 8.52 17.12
C THR A 102 -11.84 9.33 18.22
N GLY A 103 -11.10 9.67 19.27
CA GLY A 103 -11.59 10.41 20.44
C GLY A 103 -11.45 11.93 20.38
N LYS A 104 -11.16 12.50 19.20
CA LYS A 104 -11.06 13.94 18.94
C LYS A 104 -12.24 14.45 18.12
#